data_AF-A0A941BM13-F1
#
_entry.id   AF-A0A941BM13-F1
#
_cell.length_a   1.000
_cell.length_b   1.000
_cell.length_c   1.000
_cell.angle_alpha   90.00
_cell.angle_beta   90.00
_cell.angle_gamma   90.00
#
_symmetry.space_group_name_H-M   'P 1'
#
loop_
_entity.id
_entity.type
_entity.pdbx_description
1 polymer ?
#
loop_
_entity_poly.entity_id
_entity_poly.type
_entity_poly.pdbx_seq_one_letter_code
_entity_poly.pdbx_strand_id
1 'polypeptide(L)'
;MNNVNNTLLAVLAVQAALCGAGWWVGAATLSLSRSAALHWMGPCLCIGLGSVLFMPGLDVPLALSLPARNLLVLVGCMLLRRGNALFLRGDTADLEQALLLAVAVLAMLLIGMEPGEQWVRALTLSSAIGWVLLRGGIELVRGLTREHSWAGALTISLPMLLLGAALMGRAAAALVVPPQSPMLDLSQPSSAGTGLLLTALLVFGTTQLMLLYLVIMRLVRRLREVASQDPLTRLLNRRAWMLALQAERVRMQRHPCATAMAVIDIDGFRHLNQRYGNAQGDELLQQLARCLEETARATDVVARLGADQFGVLLSDTDADGATEAAERLRQAVAGLNLRVGEERVPLTISVGVAVQPADLALQLSFSALQLRADEALSSAKAGGGNRVQIDRRPVSLVLA
;
A
#
# COMPACT_ATOMS: atom_id res chain seq x y z
N MET A 1 -5.50 49.10 0.69
CA MET A 1 -4.90 48.04 -0.15
C MET A 1 -5.09 46.72 0.58
N ASN A 2 -5.89 45.80 0.03
CA ASN A 2 -6.11 44.49 0.64
C ASN A 2 -4.76 43.77 0.76
N ASN A 3 -4.36 43.47 1.99
CA ASN A 3 -3.07 42.87 2.30
C ASN A 3 -3.02 41.45 1.71
N VAL A 4 -2.16 41.22 0.71
CA VAL A 4 -2.00 39.92 0.02
C VAL A 4 -1.83 38.77 1.02
N ASN A 5 -1.13 39.01 2.13
CA ASN A 5 -0.95 38.03 3.20
C ASN A 5 -2.28 37.60 3.83
N ASN A 6 -3.22 38.52 4.03
CA ASN A 6 -4.54 38.20 4.58
C ASN A 6 -5.33 37.31 3.61
N THR A 7 -5.26 37.60 2.30
CA THR A 7 -5.88 36.76 1.28
C THR A 7 -5.27 35.35 1.28
N LEU A 8 -3.94 35.23 1.33
CA LEU A 8 -3.26 33.94 1.38
C LEU A 8 -3.63 33.12 2.63
N LEU A 9 -3.71 33.77 3.79
CA LEU A 9 -4.15 33.15 5.03
C LEU A 9 -5.62 32.69 4.95
N ALA A 10 -6.49 33.46 4.29
CA ALA A 10 -7.88 33.07 4.06
C ALA A 10 -7.99 31.84 3.16
N VAL A 11 -7.23 31.81 2.07
CA VAL A 11 -7.17 30.63 1.18
C VAL A 11 -6.64 29.42 1.94
N LEU A 12 -5.58 29.58 2.75
CA LEU A 12 -5.02 28.49 3.56
C LEU A 12 -6.04 27.97 4.59
N ALA A 13 -6.79 28.86 5.24
CA ALA A 13 -7.83 28.47 6.20
C ALA A 13 -8.96 27.67 5.54
N VAL A 14 -9.45 28.13 4.38
CA VAL A 14 -10.49 27.43 3.60
C VAL A 14 -9.98 26.06 3.14
N GLN A 15 -8.77 26.01 2.59
CA GLN A 15 -8.14 24.76 2.16
C GLN A 15 -7.99 23.76 3.32
N ALA A 16 -7.54 24.24 4.48
CA ALA A 16 -7.41 23.41 5.67
C ALA A 16 -8.78 22.90 6.16
N ALA A 17 -9.83 23.72 6.15
CA ALA A 17 -11.18 23.29 6.49
C ALA A 17 -11.69 22.18 5.54
N LEU A 18 -11.50 22.34 4.23
CA LEU A 18 -11.89 21.34 3.22
C LEU A 18 -11.13 20.02 3.39
N CYS A 19 -9.81 20.07 3.57
CA CYS A 19 -9.00 18.87 3.81
C CYS A 19 -9.39 18.20 5.13
N GLY A 20 -9.64 18.96 6.19
CA GLY A 20 -10.08 18.44 7.49
C GLY A 20 -11.43 17.71 7.39
N ALA A 21 -12.41 18.30 6.70
CA ALA A 21 -13.69 17.65 6.43
C ALA A 21 -13.50 16.36 5.61
N GLY A 22 -12.63 16.38 4.60
CA GLY A 22 -12.27 15.20 3.81
C GLY A 22 -11.71 14.06 4.67
N TRP A 23 -10.78 14.35 5.57
CA TRP A 23 -10.24 13.36 6.50
C TRP A 23 -11.26 12.85 7.51
N TRP A 24 -12.17 13.71 7.98
CA TRP A 24 -13.25 13.31 8.87
C TRP A 24 -14.22 12.34 8.20
N VAL A 25 -14.69 12.68 6.99
CA VAL A 25 -15.53 11.80 6.17
C VAL A 25 -14.80 10.50 5.86
N GLY A 26 -13.52 10.59 5.48
CA GLY A 26 -12.67 9.43 5.25
C GLY A 26 -12.57 8.54 6.48
N ALA A 27 -12.33 9.09 7.67
CA ALA A 27 -12.25 8.34 8.92
C ALA A 27 -13.59 7.71 9.34
N ALA A 28 -14.72 8.32 8.96
CA ALA A 28 -16.06 7.82 9.25
C ALA A 28 -16.52 6.73 8.27
N THR A 29 -16.15 6.84 6.99
CA THR A 29 -16.63 5.97 5.91
C THR A 29 -15.62 4.88 5.50
N LEU A 30 -14.33 5.22 5.49
CA LEU A 30 -13.24 4.32 5.15
C LEU A 30 -12.66 3.76 6.46
N SER A 31 -13.01 2.51 6.78
CA SER A 31 -12.51 1.81 7.98
C SER A 31 -10.99 1.60 7.99
N LEU A 32 -10.30 1.86 6.88
CA LEU A 32 -8.84 1.83 6.78
C LEU A 32 -8.22 3.01 7.53
N SER A 33 -7.51 2.71 8.61
CA SER A 33 -6.62 3.63 9.32
C SER A 33 -7.30 4.84 9.98
N ARG A 34 -8.49 4.64 10.58
CA ARG A 34 -9.23 5.68 11.34
C ARG A 34 -8.35 6.49 12.30
N SER A 35 -7.43 5.83 13.01
CA SER A 35 -6.50 6.51 13.93
C SER A 35 -5.59 7.50 13.20
N ALA A 36 -4.94 7.10 12.09
CA ALA A 36 -4.07 7.98 11.31
C ALA A 36 -4.85 9.12 10.65
N ALA A 37 -6.04 8.83 10.09
CA ALA A 37 -6.90 9.85 9.48
C ALA A 37 -7.33 10.94 10.48
N LEU A 38 -7.65 10.58 11.73
CA LEU A 38 -7.92 11.55 12.79
C LEU A 38 -6.69 12.40 13.13
N HIS A 39 -5.50 11.80 13.12
CA HIS A 39 -4.25 12.54 13.32
C HIS A 39 -3.92 13.46 12.14
N TRP A 40 -4.29 13.12 10.90
CA TRP A 40 -4.10 13.98 9.72
C TRP A 40 -5.18 15.07 9.57
N MET A 41 -6.34 14.87 10.19
CA MET A 41 -7.33 15.94 10.41
C MET A 41 -6.81 17.00 11.38
N GLY A 42 -6.04 16.61 12.41
CA GLY A 42 -5.42 17.52 13.39
C GLY A 42 -4.67 18.72 12.78
N PRO A 43 -3.67 18.50 11.90
CA PRO A 43 -2.96 19.57 11.19
C PRO A 43 -3.89 20.51 10.43
N CYS A 44 -4.96 19.97 9.83
CA CYS A 44 -5.94 20.76 9.11
C CYS A 44 -6.69 21.72 10.06
N LEU A 45 -7.13 21.22 11.22
CA LEU A 45 -7.78 22.06 12.23
C LEU A 45 -6.81 23.10 12.81
N CYS A 46 -5.60 22.70 13.16
CA CYS A 46 -4.60 23.58 13.75
C CYS A 46 -4.15 24.69 12.77
N ILE A 47 -3.84 24.34 11.52
CA ILE A 47 -3.43 25.32 10.50
C ILE A 47 -4.61 26.23 10.15
N GLY A 48 -5.82 25.69 9.99
CA GLY A 48 -7.02 26.49 9.73
C GLY A 48 -7.30 27.52 10.82
N LEU A 49 -7.32 27.08 12.09
CA LEU A 49 -7.51 27.98 13.24
C LEU A 49 -6.36 28.99 13.36
N GLY A 50 -5.11 28.55 13.17
CA GLY A 50 -3.95 29.42 13.19
C GLY A 50 -4.04 30.52 12.14
N SER A 51 -4.40 30.18 10.90
CA SER A 51 -4.57 31.14 9.81
C SER A 51 -5.71 32.13 10.03
N VAL A 52 -6.85 31.67 10.58
CA VAL A 52 -7.97 32.56 10.95
C VAL A 52 -7.54 33.54 12.02
N LEU A 53 -6.81 33.09 13.04
CA LEU A 53 -6.35 33.98 14.10
C LEU A 53 -5.47 35.11 13.53
N PHE A 54 -4.67 34.90 12.47
CA PHE A 54 -3.87 35.97 11.86
C PHE A 54 -4.70 37.07 11.15
N MET A 55 -5.99 36.86 10.90
CA MET A 55 -6.81 37.83 10.17
C MET A 55 -7.17 39.04 11.03
N PRO A 56 -7.17 40.25 10.47
CA PRO A 56 -7.67 41.44 11.16
C PRO A 56 -9.20 41.35 11.35
N GLY A 57 -9.71 41.85 12.47
CA GLY A 57 -11.15 41.94 12.76
C GLY A 57 -11.70 40.90 13.75
N LEU A 58 -10.85 40.01 14.28
CA LEU A 58 -11.19 39.20 15.45
C LEU A 58 -10.85 39.97 16.72
N ASP A 59 -11.83 40.20 17.58
CA ASP A 59 -11.68 40.86 18.90
C ASP A 59 -10.99 39.92 19.92
N VAL A 60 -9.84 39.36 19.55
CA VAL A 60 -9.03 38.50 20.42
C VAL A 60 -7.81 39.30 20.89
N PRO A 61 -7.57 39.42 22.22
CA PRO A 61 -6.42 40.14 22.75
C PRO A 61 -5.11 39.65 22.11
N LEU A 62 -4.23 40.58 21.73
CA LEU A 62 -2.95 40.27 21.07
C LEU A 62 -2.08 39.31 21.91
N ALA A 63 -2.13 39.46 23.24
CA ALA A 63 -1.44 38.60 24.20
C ALA A 63 -1.90 37.14 24.16
N LEU A 64 -3.14 36.86 23.71
CA LEU A 64 -3.68 35.51 23.58
C LEU A 64 -3.53 34.99 22.15
N SER A 65 -3.80 35.83 21.15
CA SER A 65 -3.79 35.42 19.75
C SER A 65 -2.39 35.12 19.23
N LEU A 66 -1.37 35.89 19.65
CA LEU A 66 0.01 35.71 19.20
C LEU A 66 0.62 34.34 19.57
N PRO A 67 0.59 33.87 20.84
CA PRO A 67 1.08 32.53 21.19
C PRO A 67 0.20 31.44 20.59
N ALA A 68 -1.12 31.62 20.57
CA ALA A 68 -2.03 30.64 19.99
C ALA A 68 -1.75 30.39 18.51
N ARG A 69 -1.63 31.44 17.69
CA ARG A 69 -1.30 31.36 16.25
C ARG A 69 -0.05 30.51 15.99
N ASN A 70 0.98 30.73 16.81
CA ASN A 70 2.29 30.13 16.65
C ASN A 70 2.35 28.67 17.11
N LEU A 71 1.76 28.38 18.27
CA LEU A 71 1.73 27.02 18.83
C LEU A 71 0.81 26.11 18.03
N LEU A 72 -0.28 26.62 17.47
CA LEU A 72 -1.17 25.83 16.61
C LEU A 72 -0.43 25.25 15.41
N VAL A 73 0.40 26.03 14.70
CA VAL A 73 1.16 25.51 13.55
C VAL A 73 2.12 24.41 13.97
N LEU A 74 2.85 24.59 15.09
CA LEU A 74 3.76 23.58 15.62
C LEU A 74 3.02 22.29 15.99
N VAL A 75 1.94 22.39 16.77
CA VAL A 75 1.10 21.24 17.14
C VAL A 75 0.52 20.55 15.90
N GLY A 76 0.13 21.32 14.88
CA GLY A 76 -0.31 20.77 13.60
C GLY A 76 0.77 19.92 12.93
N CYS A 77 2.00 20.40 12.83
CA CYS A 77 3.11 19.62 12.26
C CYS A 77 3.47 18.38 13.10
N MET A 78 3.34 18.46 14.42
CA MET A 78 3.54 17.34 15.34
C MET A 78 2.48 16.24 15.11
N LEU A 79 1.20 16.62 15.02
CA LEU A 79 0.12 15.69 14.70
C LEU A 79 0.29 15.05 13.31
N LEU A 80 0.82 15.80 12.33
CA LEU A 80 1.16 15.27 11.01
C LEU A 80 2.23 14.18 11.11
N ARG A 81 3.36 14.45 11.80
CA ARG A 81 4.43 13.47 12.03
C ARG A 81 3.90 12.23 12.75
N ARG A 82 3.11 12.43 13.82
CA ARG A 82 2.49 11.32 14.57
C ARG A 82 1.53 10.50 13.71
N GLY A 83 0.70 11.13 12.88
CA GLY A 83 -0.20 10.45 11.94
C GLY A 83 0.57 9.60 10.92
N ASN A 84 1.68 10.13 10.39
CA ASN A 84 2.56 9.39 9.48
C ASN A 84 3.20 8.19 10.17
N ALA A 85 3.70 8.34 11.40
CA ALA A 85 4.25 7.25 12.19
C ALA A 85 3.21 6.15 12.43
N LEU A 86 1.99 6.51 12.84
CA LEU A 86 0.90 5.55 13.04
C LEU A 86 0.52 4.83 11.74
N PHE A 87 0.46 5.55 10.61
CA PHE A 87 0.14 4.98 9.32
C PHE A 87 1.21 4.01 8.81
N LEU A 88 2.49 4.28 9.08
CA LEU A 88 3.63 3.44 8.71
C LEU A 88 4.02 2.41 9.79
N ARG A 89 3.30 2.37 10.92
CA ARG A 89 3.62 1.55 12.10
C ARG A 89 5.06 1.80 12.62
N GLY A 90 5.49 3.05 12.60
CA GLY A 90 6.75 3.53 13.15
C GLY A 90 6.62 4.09 14.57
N ASP A 91 7.75 4.55 15.12
CA ASP A 91 7.80 5.23 16.41
C ASP A 91 7.18 6.64 16.31
N THR A 92 6.30 6.99 17.26
CA THR A 92 5.66 8.30 17.33
C THR A 92 6.57 9.36 17.93
N ALA A 93 7.65 8.97 18.62
CA ALA A 93 8.61 9.86 19.27
C ALA A 93 7.93 10.90 20.19
N ASP A 94 6.89 10.49 20.92
CA ASP A 94 6.04 11.39 21.71
C ASP A 94 6.84 12.20 22.76
N LEU A 95 7.91 11.63 23.33
CA LEU A 95 8.80 12.33 24.28
C LEU A 95 9.61 13.45 23.60
N GLU A 96 10.21 13.18 22.43
CA GLU A 96 10.96 14.18 21.64
C GLU A 96 10.04 15.36 21.29
N GLN A 97 8.83 15.03 20.85
CA GLN A 97 7.79 15.99 20.50
C GLN A 97 7.33 16.82 21.72
N ALA A 98 7.11 16.19 22.88
CA ALA A 98 6.72 16.88 24.10
C ALA A 98 7.81 17.84 24.60
N LEU A 99 9.08 17.42 24.58
CA LEU A 99 10.21 18.26 24.96
C LEU A 99 10.34 19.46 24.03
N LEU A 100 10.22 19.25 22.72
CA LEU A 100 10.28 20.34 21.74
C LEU A 100 9.15 21.36 21.94
N LEU A 101 7.93 20.88 22.20
CA LEU A 101 6.79 21.74 22.50
C LEU A 101 7.00 22.52 23.80
N ALA A 102 7.51 21.87 24.86
CA ALA A 102 7.80 22.53 26.12
C ALA A 102 8.84 23.66 25.96
N VAL A 103 9.91 23.41 25.21
CA VAL A 103 10.93 24.42 24.90
C VAL A 103 10.34 25.58 24.08
N ALA A 104 9.52 25.29 23.05
CA ALA A 104 8.89 26.32 22.24
C ALA A 104 7.91 27.19 23.05
N VAL A 105 7.10 26.56 23.91
CA VAL A 105 6.18 27.26 24.82
C VAL A 105 6.94 28.14 25.81
N LEU A 106 7.99 27.60 26.44
CA LEU A 106 8.79 28.34 27.41
C LEU A 106 9.47 29.55 26.77
N ALA A 107 10.09 29.39 25.59
CA ALA A 107 10.72 30.48 24.86
C ALA A 107 9.70 31.56 24.44
N MET A 108 8.48 31.14 24.06
CA MET A 108 7.39 32.06 23.73
C MET A 108 6.98 32.88 24.96
N LEU A 109 6.78 32.22 26.12
CA LEU A 109 6.32 32.88 27.35
C LEU A 109 7.35 33.81 27.98
N LEU A 110 8.63 33.44 27.97
CA LEU A 110 9.68 34.21 28.64
C LEU A 110 10.14 35.44 27.86
N ILE A 111 10.16 35.36 26.52
CA ILE A 111 10.81 36.38 25.67
C ILE A 111 9.95 36.70 24.44
N GLY A 112 9.32 35.70 23.83
CA GLY A 112 8.59 35.86 22.57
C GLY A 112 7.32 36.73 22.61
N MET A 113 6.84 37.13 23.79
CA MET A 113 5.65 37.98 23.93
C MET A 113 5.96 39.49 23.84
N GLU A 114 7.22 39.88 24.02
CA GLU A 114 7.64 41.29 24.03
C GLU A 114 7.54 41.92 22.61
N PRO A 115 6.96 43.13 22.47
CA PRO A 115 7.03 43.89 21.24
C PRO A 115 8.49 44.15 20.84
N GLY A 116 8.87 43.82 19.60
CA GLY A 116 10.24 43.96 19.11
C GLY A 116 11.07 42.67 19.11
N GLU A 117 10.65 41.63 19.84
CA GLU A 117 11.30 40.31 19.87
C GLU A 117 10.78 39.38 18.75
N GLN A 118 10.62 39.91 17.54
CA GLN A 118 10.15 39.13 16.38
C GLN A 118 11.15 38.04 15.97
N TRP A 119 12.46 38.32 16.12
CA TRP A 119 13.53 37.37 15.79
C TRP A 119 13.53 36.14 16.70
N VAL A 120 13.29 36.27 18.01
CA VAL A 120 13.21 35.13 18.94
C VAL A 120 12.08 34.19 18.55
N ARG A 121 10.91 34.75 18.23
CA ARG A 121 9.75 33.97 17.75
C ARG A 121 10.07 33.26 16.43
N ALA A 122 10.63 33.99 15.46
CA ALA A 122 10.99 33.42 14.17
C ALA A 122 12.02 32.30 14.30
N LEU A 123 13.05 32.48 15.13
CA LEU A 123 14.10 31.50 15.40
C LEU A 123 13.53 30.24 16.06
N THR A 124 12.84 30.40 17.19
CA THR A 124 12.35 29.28 18.02
C THR A 124 11.28 28.45 17.31
N LEU A 125 10.30 29.09 16.67
CA LEU A 125 9.23 28.38 15.98
C LEU A 125 9.69 27.78 14.66
N SER A 126 10.46 28.52 13.85
CA SER A 126 10.89 27.99 12.55
C SER A 126 11.88 26.84 12.72
N SER A 127 12.74 26.89 13.76
CA SER A 127 13.60 25.74 14.11
C SER A 127 12.78 24.55 14.63
N ALA A 128 11.83 24.75 15.54
CA ALA A 128 10.99 23.65 16.04
C ALA A 128 10.16 23.00 14.93
N ILE A 129 9.44 23.79 14.13
CA ILE A 129 8.61 23.29 13.02
C ILE A 129 9.49 22.65 11.95
N GLY A 130 10.59 23.30 11.57
CA GLY A 130 11.51 22.77 10.57
C GLY A 130 12.10 21.44 10.98
N TRP A 131 12.42 21.26 12.27
CA TRP A 131 12.94 20.00 12.81
C TRP A 131 11.91 18.88 12.69
N VAL A 132 10.66 19.14 13.12
CA VAL A 132 9.55 18.18 13.04
C VAL A 132 9.30 17.75 11.60
N LEU A 133 9.29 18.69 10.65
CA LEU A 133 9.04 18.40 9.24
C LEU A 133 10.20 17.63 8.58
N LEU A 134 11.44 18.00 8.86
CA LEU A 134 12.61 17.29 8.33
C LEU A 134 12.69 15.86 8.86
N ARG A 135 12.55 15.69 10.19
CA ARG A 135 12.55 14.36 10.82
C ARG A 135 11.38 13.51 10.32
N GLY A 136 10.17 14.07 10.32
CA GLY A 136 8.98 13.39 9.83
C GLY A 136 9.08 13.02 8.35
N GLY A 137 9.68 13.87 7.52
CA GLY A 137 9.95 13.58 6.11
C GLY A 137 10.96 12.45 5.93
N ILE A 138 12.05 12.42 6.70
CA ILE A 138 13.04 11.33 6.66
C ILE A 138 12.43 10.01 7.13
N GLU A 139 11.63 10.03 8.20
CA GLU A 139 10.89 8.86 8.70
C GLU A 139 9.90 8.34 7.65
N LEU A 140 9.20 9.25 6.95
CA LEU A 140 8.29 8.92 5.86
C LEU A 140 9.03 8.27 4.68
N VAL A 141 10.18 8.80 4.25
CA VAL A 141 11.02 8.17 3.20
C VAL A 141 11.40 6.74 3.62
N ARG A 142 11.97 6.58 4.82
CA ARG A 142 12.42 5.27 5.33
C ARG A 142 11.29 4.25 5.48
N GLY A 143 10.11 4.71 5.88
CA GLY A 143 8.93 3.86 5.99
C GLY A 143 8.40 3.46 4.61
N LEU A 144 8.31 4.41 3.68
CA LEU A 144 7.77 4.18 2.34
C LEU A 144 8.69 3.38 1.44
N THR A 145 10.02 3.43 1.61
CA THR A 145 10.94 2.57 0.83
C THR A 145 10.77 1.08 1.12
N ARG A 146 10.06 0.71 2.18
CA ARG A 146 9.64 -0.67 2.43
C ARG A 146 8.49 -1.11 1.54
N GLU A 147 7.66 -0.18 1.08
CA GLU A 147 6.42 -0.45 0.32
C GLU A 147 6.47 0.03 -1.14
N HIS A 148 7.42 0.90 -1.49
CA HIS A 148 7.52 1.59 -2.78
C HIS A 148 9.00 1.76 -3.17
N SER A 149 9.24 2.17 -4.43
CA SER A 149 10.58 2.55 -4.88
C SER A 149 11.10 3.76 -4.09
N TRP A 150 12.42 3.87 -3.99
CA TRP A 150 13.08 5.01 -3.33
C TRP A 150 12.65 6.35 -3.93
N ALA A 151 12.48 6.41 -5.26
CA ALA A 151 12.04 7.60 -5.97
C ALA A 151 10.60 7.98 -5.57
N GLY A 152 9.68 7.02 -5.50
CA GLY A 152 8.30 7.28 -5.07
C GLY A 152 8.21 7.73 -3.61
N ALA A 153 8.99 7.10 -2.72
CA ALA A 153 9.09 7.49 -1.32
C ALA A 153 9.60 8.93 -1.16
N LEU A 154 10.61 9.31 -1.95
CA LEU A 154 11.15 10.67 -1.97
C LEU A 154 10.11 11.67 -2.49
N THR A 155 9.43 11.39 -3.61
CA THR A 155 8.39 12.28 -4.18
C THR A 155 7.29 12.60 -3.17
N ILE A 156 6.83 11.59 -2.43
CA ILE A 156 5.77 11.75 -1.42
C ILE A 156 6.25 12.60 -0.23
N SER A 157 7.51 12.46 0.15
CA SER A 157 8.08 13.12 1.34
C SER A 157 8.68 14.49 1.04
N LEU A 158 8.96 14.79 -0.23
CA LEU A 158 9.68 15.98 -0.67
C LEU A 158 9.02 17.30 -0.22
N PRO A 159 7.69 17.49 -0.29
CA PRO A 159 7.06 18.74 0.17
C PRO A 159 7.37 19.06 1.64
N MET A 160 7.31 18.05 2.52
CA MET A 160 7.64 18.21 3.94
C MET A 160 9.13 18.57 4.13
N LEU A 161 10.02 17.90 3.40
CA LEU A 161 11.46 18.17 3.47
C LEU A 161 11.81 19.58 2.99
N LEU A 162 11.22 20.04 1.89
CA LEU A 162 11.44 21.38 1.34
C LEU A 162 10.93 22.48 2.29
N LEU A 163 9.73 22.33 2.85
CA LEU A 163 9.21 23.29 3.83
C LEU A 163 10.03 23.29 5.11
N GLY A 164 10.45 22.11 5.59
CA GLY A 164 11.34 21.99 6.74
C GLY A 164 12.67 22.71 6.53
N ALA A 165 13.29 22.54 5.35
CA ALA A 165 14.52 23.23 4.98
C ALA A 165 14.32 24.75 4.84
N ALA A 166 13.21 25.20 4.24
CA ALA A 166 12.89 26.62 4.13
C ALA A 166 12.71 27.28 5.51
N LEU A 167 12.07 26.59 6.46
CA LEU A 167 11.91 27.07 7.84
C LEU A 167 13.24 27.08 8.61
N MET A 168 14.14 26.12 8.36
CA MET A 168 15.50 26.17 8.88
C MET A 168 16.27 27.38 8.33
N GLY A 169 16.13 27.67 7.03
CA GLY A 169 16.67 28.88 6.41
C GLY A 169 16.13 30.16 7.05
N ARG A 170 14.82 30.20 7.33
CA ARG A 170 14.20 31.33 8.05
C ARG A 170 14.72 31.47 9.49
N ALA A 171 14.91 30.36 10.20
CA ALA A 171 15.49 30.38 11.55
C ALA A 171 16.92 30.95 11.53
N ALA A 172 17.75 30.55 10.56
CA ALA A 172 19.09 31.10 10.38
C ALA A 172 19.06 32.59 10.00
N ALA A 173 18.13 33.00 9.13
CA ALA A 173 17.97 34.41 8.76
C ALA A 173 17.59 35.29 9.95
N ALA A 174 16.83 34.77 10.93
CA ALA A 174 16.47 35.49 12.15
C ALA A 174 17.68 35.89 13.02
N LEU A 175 18.84 35.25 12.84
CA LEU A 175 20.08 35.59 13.56
C LEU A 175 20.88 36.72 12.89
N VAL A 176 20.61 37.01 11.62
CA VAL A 176 21.42 37.92 10.79
C VAL A 176 20.66 39.19 10.44
N VAL A 177 19.35 39.07 10.23
CA VAL A 177 18.46 40.17 9.86
C VAL A 177 18.16 41.03 11.11
N PRO A 178 17.99 42.37 10.96
CA PRO A 178 17.62 43.23 12.09
C PRO A 178 16.43 42.69 12.90
N PRO A 179 16.48 42.74 14.25
CA PRO A 179 15.49 42.13 15.14
C PRO A 179 14.02 42.46 14.86
N GLN A 180 13.77 43.66 14.34
CA GLN A 180 12.44 44.23 14.07
C GLN A 180 12.12 44.28 12.56
N SER A 181 12.84 43.49 11.75
CA SER A 181 12.64 43.49 10.30
C SER A 181 11.26 42.95 9.94
N PRO A 182 10.52 43.60 9.02
CA PRO A 182 9.23 43.12 8.52
C PRO A 182 9.34 41.76 7.79
N MET A 183 10.56 41.30 7.48
CA MET A 183 10.80 39.95 6.93
C MET A 183 10.54 38.84 7.94
N LEU A 184 10.62 39.14 9.24
CA LEU A 184 10.46 38.15 10.32
C LEU A 184 9.01 38.06 10.81
N ASP A 185 8.21 39.10 10.59
CA ASP A 185 6.81 39.20 11.00
C ASP A 185 5.86 38.90 9.83
N LEU A 186 5.10 37.80 9.94
CA LEU A 186 4.15 37.38 8.90
C LEU A 186 2.89 38.25 8.83
N SER A 187 2.60 39.03 9.87
CA SER A 187 1.48 39.97 9.88
C SER A 187 1.75 41.21 9.03
N GLN A 188 3.03 41.54 8.83
CA GLN A 188 3.46 42.67 8.02
C GLN A 188 3.71 42.22 6.57
N PRO A 189 3.33 43.03 5.57
CA PRO A 189 3.60 42.70 4.17
C PRO A 189 5.11 42.80 3.89
N SER A 190 5.72 41.66 3.56
CA SER A 190 7.10 41.57 3.10
C SER A 190 7.21 40.49 2.04
N SER A 191 8.09 40.66 1.04
CA SER A 191 8.29 39.67 -0.03
C SER A 191 8.69 38.29 0.52
N ALA A 192 9.52 38.27 1.56
CA ALA A 192 9.90 37.06 2.27
C ALA A 192 8.73 36.39 2.99
N GLY A 193 7.90 37.18 3.70
CA GLY A 193 6.71 36.67 4.39
C GLY A 193 5.66 36.14 3.41
N THR A 194 5.37 36.88 2.33
CA THR A 194 4.47 36.43 1.26
C THR A 194 4.99 35.15 0.60
N GLY A 195 6.29 35.07 0.30
CA GLY A 195 6.92 33.88 -0.27
C GLY A 195 6.82 32.65 0.64
N LEU A 196 7.00 32.82 1.95
CA LEU A 196 6.83 31.73 2.92
C LEU A 196 5.37 31.26 2.99
N LEU A 197 4.40 32.18 3.01
CA LEU A 197 2.98 31.83 3.03
C LEU A 197 2.55 31.09 1.76
N LEU A 198 3.03 31.52 0.58
CA LEU A 198 2.82 30.81 -0.68
C LEU A 198 3.42 29.40 -0.64
N THR A 199 4.65 29.27 -0.13
CA THR A 199 5.32 27.97 0.01
C THR A 199 4.55 27.05 0.97
N ALA A 200 4.11 27.57 2.11
CA ALA A 200 3.31 26.84 3.08
C ALA A 200 1.96 26.39 2.50
N LEU A 201 1.28 27.25 1.73
CA LEU A 201 0.02 26.93 1.05
C LEU A 201 0.17 25.78 0.04
N LEU A 202 1.18 25.86 -0.82
CA LEU A 202 1.47 24.83 -1.83
C LEU A 202 1.90 23.51 -1.18
N VAL A 203 2.77 23.56 -0.17
CA VAL A 203 3.24 22.37 0.54
C VAL A 203 2.11 21.73 1.33
N PHE A 204 1.27 22.51 2.01
CA PHE A 204 0.12 21.97 2.73
C PHE A 204 -0.81 21.22 1.75
N GLY A 205 -1.17 21.83 0.62
CA GLY A 205 -2.05 21.18 -0.37
C GLY A 205 -1.46 19.91 -0.97
N THR A 206 -0.21 19.99 -1.42
CA THR A 206 0.49 18.82 -1.98
C THR A 206 0.66 17.71 -0.95
N THR A 207 0.95 18.02 0.32
CA THR A 207 1.04 17.01 1.39
C THR A 207 -0.30 16.31 1.58
N GLN A 208 -1.42 17.04 1.64
CA GLN A 208 -2.75 16.43 1.80
C GLN A 208 -3.11 15.53 0.61
N LEU A 209 -2.80 15.95 -0.62
CA LEU A 209 -2.98 15.13 -1.82
C LEU A 209 -2.12 13.86 -1.79
N MET A 210 -0.86 13.96 -1.35
CA MET A 210 0.04 12.80 -1.25
C MET A 210 -0.41 11.81 -0.18
N LEU A 211 -0.93 12.30 0.96
CA LEU A 211 -1.51 11.44 2.00
C LEU A 211 -2.76 10.71 1.49
N LEU A 212 -3.64 11.40 0.76
CA LEU A 212 -4.79 10.77 0.12
C LEU A 212 -4.36 9.70 -0.89
N TYR A 213 -3.35 10.00 -1.71
CA TYR A 213 -2.76 9.04 -2.66
C TYR A 213 -2.27 7.77 -1.96
N LEU A 214 -1.60 7.89 -0.80
CA LEU A 214 -1.16 6.73 -0.01
C LEU A 214 -2.33 5.84 0.43
N VAL A 215 -3.43 6.44 0.88
CA VAL A 215 -4.64 5.70 1.27
C VAL A 215 -5.25 4.98 0.08
N ILE A 216 -5.39 5.66 -1.05
CA ILE A 216 -5.91 5.08 -2.30
C ILE A 216 -5.03 3.90 -2.74
N MET A 217 -3.71 4.05 -2.74
CA MET A 217 -2.79 2.99 -3.15
C MET A 217 -2.86 1.76 -2.26
N ARG A 218 -3.05 1.91 -0.95
CA ARG A 218 -3.27 0.78 -0.04
C ARG A 218 -4.64 0.15 -0.25
N LEU A 219 -5.67 0.94 -0.53
CA LEU A 219 -7.01 0.41 -0.86
C LEU A 219 -6.97 -0.39 -2.17
N VAL A 220 -6.32 0.12 -3.22
CA VAL A 220 -6.13 -0.59 -4.49
C VAL A 220 -5.35 -1.89 -4.30
N ARG A 221 -4.27 -1.88 -3.50
CA ARG A 221 -3.56 -3.12 -3.14
C ARG A 221 -4.48 -4.12 -2.45
N ARG A 222 -5.25 -3.68 -1.45
CA ARG A 222 -6.20 -4.54 -0.74
C ARG A 222 -7.30 -5.08 -1.66
N LEU A 223 -7.81 -4.28 -2.59
CA LEU A 223 -8.76 -4.72 -3.60
C LEU A 223 -8.15 -5.79 -4.51
N ARG A 224 -6.91 -5.60 -4.96
CA ARG A 224 -6.17 -6.62 -5.72
C ARG A 224 -5.94 -7.89 -4.90
N GLU A 225 -5.67 -7.77 -3.61
CA GLU A 225 -5.52 -8.90 -2.69
C GLU A 225 -6.83 -9.65 -2.43
N VAL A 226 -7.98 -8.97 -2.56
CA VAL A 226 -9.33 -9.54 -2.37
C VAL A 226 -9.92 -10.07 -3.67
N ALA A 227 -9.40 -9.66 -4.84
CA ALA A 227 -9.78 -10.25 -6.11
C ALA A 227 -9.51 -11.76 -6.08
N SER A 228 -10.51 -12.58 -6.37
CA SER A 228 -10.41 -14.04 -6.37
C SER A 228 -9.81 -14.61 -7.66
N GLN A 229 -9.73 -13.80 -8.71
CA GLN A 229 -9.30 -14.22 -10.04
C GLN A 229 -7.88 -13.72 -10.38
N ASP A 230 -7.19 -14.48 -11.22
CA ASP A 230 -5.98 -14.05 -11.90
C ASP A 230 -6.34 -13.03 -13.00
N PRO A 231 -5.68 -11.86 -13.07
CA PRO A 231 -6.05 -10.82 -14.03
C PRO A 231 -5.79 -11.21 -15.48
N LEU A 232 -4.85 -12.13 -15.75
CA LEU A 232 -4.53 -12.56 -17.11
C LEU A 232 -5.46 -13.68 -17.56
N THR A 233 -5.60 -14.73 -16.76
CA THR A 233 -6.30 -15.96 -17.16
C THR A 233 -7.75 -16.04 -16.69
N ARG A 234 -8.19 -15.16 -15.79
CA ARG A 234 -9.52 -15.15 -15.14
C ARG A 234 -9.88 -16.37 -14.29
N LEU A 235 -9.03 -17.40 -14.28
CA LEU A 235 -9.11 -18.50 -13.32
C LEU A 235 -8.94 -18.00 -11.89
N LEU A 236 -9.23 -18.86 -10.91
CA LEU A 236 -8.91 -18.53 -9.53
C LEU A 236 -7.40 -18.26 -9.38
N ASN A 237 -7.04 -17.25 -8.60
CA ASN A 237 -5.64 -17.05 -8.24
C ASN A 237 -5.23 -17.96 -7.07
N ARG A 238 -3.92 -18.03 -6.78
CA ARG A 238 -3.36 -18.83 -5.69
C ARG A 238 -4.05 -18.61 -4.33
N ARG A 239 -4.54 -17.41 -4.04
CA ARG A 239 -5.25 -17.14 -2.78
C ARG A 239 -6.64 -17.77 -2.78
N ALA A 240 -7.41 -17.58 -3.84
CA ALA A 240 -8.74 -18.19 -3.97
C ALA A 240 -8.65 -19.72 -4.04
N TRP A 241 -7.58 -20.26 -4.64
CA TRP A 241 -7.23 -21.68 -4.58
C TRP A 241 -7.14 -22.19 -3.14
N MET A 242 -6.38 -21.51 -2.28
CA MET A 242 -6.26 -21.90 -0.86
C MET A 242 -7.61 -21.87 -0.12
N LEU A 243 -8.48 -20.91 -0.44
CA LEU A 243 -9.83 -20.84 0.14
C LEU A 243 -10.70 -22.00 -0.37
N ALA A 244 -10.60 -22.37 -1.65
CA ALA A 244 -11.29 -23.51 -2.22
C ALA A 244 -10.85 -24.83 -1.56
N LEU A 245 -9.55 -25.01 -1.31
CA LEU A 245 -9.03 -26.17 -0.57
C LEU A 245 -9.58 -26.24 0.86
N GLN A 246 -9.69 -25.10 1.55
CA GLN A 246 -10.30 -25.06 2.88
C GLN A 246 -11.79 -25.42 2.85
N ALA A 247 -12.53 -24.89 1.87
CA ALA A 247 -13.94 -25.22 1.68
C ALA A 247 -14.14 -26.71 1.39
N GLU A 248 -13.28 -27.30 0.56
CA GLU A 248 -13.31 -28.73 0.27
C GLU A 248 -13.01 -29.57 1.51
N ARG A 249 -12.08 -29.13 2.36
CA ARG A 249 -11.82 -29.81 3.64
C ARG A 249 -13.07 -29.87 4.50
N VAL A 250 -13.78 -28.75 4.62
CA VAL A 250 -15.03 -28.66 5.39
C VAL A 250 -16.13 -29.53 4.76
N ARG A 251 -16.19 -29.61 3.42
CA ARG A 251 -17.09 -30.52 2.71
C ARG A 251 -16.78 -31.98 3.03
N MET A 252 -15.51 -32.38 2.93
CA MET A 252 -15.05 -33.75 3.24
C MET A 252 -15.30 -34.16 4.70
N GLN A 253 -15.24 -33.20 5.65
CA GLN A 253 -15.61 -33.45 7.05
C GLN A 253 -17.06 -33.88 7.22
N ARG A 254 -17.96 -33.36 6.38
CA ARG A 254 -19.39 -33.67 6.42
C ARG A 254 -19.72 -34.91 5.59
N HIS A 255 -19.04 -35.07 4.46
CA HIS A 255 -19.25 -36.16 3.52
C HIS A 255 -17.88 -36.71 3.09
N PRO A 256 -17.36 -37.74 3.76
CA PRO A 256 -16.10 -38.37 3.37
C PRO A 256 -16.18 -38.89 1.94
N CYS A 257 -15.33 -38.35 1.07
CA CYS A 257 -15.19 -38.75 -0.33
C CYS A 257 -13.70 -38.78 -0.70
N ALA A 258 -13.36 -39.45 -1.80
CA ALA A 258 -12.01 -39.35 -2.33
C ALA A 258 -11.82 -37.96 -2.97
N THR A 259 -10.65 -37.37 -2.84
CA THR A 259 -10.34 -36.07 -3.45
C THR A 259 -8.95 -36.14 -4.04
N ALA A 260 -8.80 -35.69 -5.28
CA ALA A 260 -7.51 -35.62 -5.95
C ALA A 260 -7.12 -34.18 -6.25
N MET A 261 -5.81 -33.96 -6.33
CA MET A 261 -5.23 -32.69 -6.74
C MET A 261 -4.27 -32.95 -7.89
N ALA A 262 -4.46 -32.21 -8.97
CA ALA A 262 -3.53 -32.17 -10.09
C ALA A 262 -2.80 -30.82 -10.10
N VAL A 263 -1.47 -30.86 -10.21
CA VAL A 263 -0.65 -29.68 -10.47
C VAL A 263 -0.08 -29.81 -11.88
N ILE A 264 -0.24 -28.75 -12.65
CA ILE A 264 0.02 -28.70 -14.08
C ILE A 264 1.07 -27.63 -14.33
N ASP A 265 1.99 -27.91 -15.25
CA ASP A 265 2.99 -26.94 -15.69
C ASP A 265 3.26 -27.09 -17.19
N ILE A 266 3.46 -25.97 -17.86
CA ILE A 266 3.70 -25.90 -19.31
C ILE A 266 5.13 -26.33 -19.64
N ASP A 267 5.27 -27.32 -20.51
CA ASP A 267 6.59 -27.78 -20.93
C ASP A 267 7.29 -26.70 -21.77
N GLY A 268 8.48 -26.28 -21.32
CA GLY A 268 9.33 -25.35 -22.07
C GLY A 268 8.81 -23.90 -22.17
N PHE A 269 7.91 -23.46 -21.29
CA PHE A 269 7.31 -22.11 -21.37
C PHE A 269 8.33 -20.97 -21.45
N ARG A 270 9.43 -21.05 -20.69
CA ARG A 270 10.52 -20.06 -20.74
C ARG A 270 11.09 -19.92 -22.15
N HIS A 271 11.30 -21.03 -22.86
CA HIS A 271 11.83 -21.03 -24.22
C HIS A 271 10.81 -20.46 -25.21
N LEU A 272 9.52 -20.78 -25.04
CA LEU A 272 8.44 -20.16 -25.83
C LEU A 272 8.41 -18.64 -25.66
N ASN A 273 8.51 -18.13 -24.43
CA ASN A 273 8.57 -16.68 -24.18
C ASN A 273 9.81 -16.03 -24.78
N GLN A 274 10.97 -16.70 -24.72
CA GLN A 274 12.20 -16.21 -25.35
C GLN A 274 12.09 -16.15 -26.87
N ARG A 275 11.40 -17.11 -27.49
CA ARG A 275 11.25 -17.19 -28.95
C ARG A 275 10.18 -16.24 -29.50
N TYR A 276 9.05 -16.11 -28.83
CA TYR A 276 7.87 -15.41 -29.37
C TYR A 276 7.52 -14.12 -28.59
N GLY A 277 8.21 -13.83 -27.50
CA GLY A 277 7.99 -12.65 -26.67
C GLY A 277 6.90 -12.83 -25.62
N ASN A 278 6.92 -11.96 -24.61
CA ASN A 278 6.03 -12.05 -23.45
C ASN A 278 4.55 -11.92 -23.82
N ALA A 279 4.21 -11.08 -24.79
CA ALA A 279 2.82 -10.89 -25.23
C ALA A 279 2.21 -12.18 -25.79
N GLN A 280 2.99 -12.95 -26.55
CA GLN A 280 2.53 -14.22 -27.08
C GLN A 280 2.45 -15.29 -25.98
N GLY A 281 3.39 -15.28 -25.03
CA GLY A 281 3.33 -16.09 -23.82
C GLY A 281 2.05 -15.89 -23.02
N ASP A 282 1.65 -14.63 -22.86
CA ASP A 282 0.41 -14.26 -22.17
C ASP A 282 -0.84 -14.79 -22.90
N GLU A 283 -0.86 -14.73 -24.24
CA GLU A 283 -1.94 -15.30 -25.03
C GLU A 283 -2.01 -16.84 -24.90
N LEU A 284 -0.86 -17.52 -24.92
CA LEU A 284 -0.79 -18.97 -24.72
C LEU A 284 -1.34 -19.37 -23.34
N LEU A 285 -1.02 -18.60 -22.28
CA LEU A 285 -1.55 -18.81 -20.94
C LEU A 285 -3.07 -18.63 -20.89
N GLN A 286 -3.62 -17.64 -21.59
CA GLN A 286 -5.06 -17.42 -21.68
C GLN A 286 -5.80 -18.54 -22.43
N GLN A 287 -5.19 -19.10 -23.47
CA GLN A 287 -5.77 -20.21 -24.22
C GLN A 287 -5.69 -21.52 -23.43
N LEU A 288 -4.56 -21.79 -22.77
CA LEU A 288 -4.44 -22.91 -21.84
C LEU A 288 -5.48 -22.83 -20.73
N ALA A 289 -5.62 -21.66 -20.10
CA ALA A 289 -6.58 -21.47 -19.02
C ALA A 289 -8.02 -21.81 -19.43
N ARG A 290 -8.45 -21.32 -20.61
CA ARG A 290 -9.76 -21.66 -21.18
C ARG A 290 -9.90 -23.16 -21.45
N CYS A 291 -8.88 -23.78 -22.03
CA CYS A 291 -8.88 -25.22 -22.29
C CYS A 291 -9.01 -26.04 -20.99
N LEU A 292 -8.28 -25.68 -19.93
CA LEU A 292 -8.37 -26.35 -18.64
C LEU A 292 -9.76 -26.19 -18.02
N GLU A 293 -10.33 -24.97 -18.07
CA GLU A 293 -11.66 -24.67 -17.51
C GLU A 293 -12.79 -25.39 -18.27
N GLU A 294 -12.75 -25.40 -19.60
CA GLU A 294 -13.73 -26.10 -20.45
C GLU A 294 -13.63 -27.63 -20.34
N THR A 295 -12.44 -28.14 -20.06
CA THR A 295 -12.21 -29.59 -19.90
C THR A 295 -12.57 -30.07 -18.50
N ALA A 296 -12.35 -29.26 -17.47
CA ALA A 296 -12.70 -29.57 -16.09
C ALA A 296 -14.23 -29.71 -15.91
N ARG A 297 -14.67 -30.51 -14.93
CA ARG A 297 -16.10 -30.60 -14.60
C ARG A 297 -16.53 -29.34 -13.84
N ALA A 298 -17.83 -29.04 -13.84
CA ALA A 298 -18.37 -27.89 -13.10
C ALA A 298 -18.11 -27.95 -11.57
N THR A 299 -17.85 -29.14 -11.02
CA THR A 299 -17.51 -29.36 -9.61
C THR A 299 -16.01 -29.23 -9.31
N ASP A 300 -15.18 -29.21 -10.35
CA ASP A 300 -13.74 -29.13 -10.22
C ASP A 300 -13.34 -27.66 -10.08
N VAL A 301 -12.25 -27.41 -9.35
CA VAL A 301 -11.74 -26.04 -9.17
C VAL A 301 -10.45 -25.89 -9.96
N VAL A 302 -10.41 -24.94 -10.87
CA VAL A 302 -9.22 -24.62 -11.68
C VAL A 302 -8.62 -23.29 -11.22
N ALA A 303 -7.31 -23.26 -11.00
CA ALA A 303 -6.60 -22.08 -10.53
C ALA A 303 -5.23 -21.91 -11.19
N ARG A 304 -4.77 -20.66 -11.28
CA ARG A 304 -3.38 -20.34 -11.59
C ARG A 304 -2.57 -20.15 -10.31
N LEU A 305 -1.54 -20.97 -10.14
CA LEU A 305 -0.71 -21.03 -8.93
C LEU A 305 0.57 -20.22 -9.05
N GLY A 306 1.10 -20.07 -10.28
CA GLY A 306 2.35 -19.38 -10.56
C GLY A 306 2.39 -18.77 -11.96
N ALA A 307 3.61 -18.52 -12.46
CA ALA A 307 3.81 -17.92 -13.79
C ALA A 307 3.26 -18.84 -14.90
N ASP A 308 3.60 -20.12 -14.86
CA ASP A 308 3.25 -21.18 -15.81
C ASP A 308 2.65 -22.42 -15.13
N GLN A 309 2.37 -22.33 -13.82
CA GLN A 309 1.84 -23.41 -13.01
C GLN A 309 0.34 -23.22 -12.73
N PHE A 310 -0.43 -24.29 -12.90
CA PHE A 310 -1.87 -24.36 -12.68
C PHE A 310 -2.22 -25.49 -11.70
N GLY A 311 -3.35 -25.36 -11.03
CA GLY A 311 -3.88 -26.36 -10.10
C GLY A 311 -5.30 -26.73 -10.47
N VAL A 312 -5.63 -28.01 -10.36
CA VAL A 312 -6.99 -28.53 -10.50
C VAL A 312 -7.33 -29.37 -9.28
N LEU A 313 -8.40 -29.02 -8.58
CA LEU A 313 -8.97 -29.79 -7.48
C LEU A 313 -10.10 -30.64 -8.03
N LEU A 314 -9.97 -31.95 -7.91
CA LEU A 314 -10.92 -32.95 -8.38
C LEU A 314 -11.68 -33.51 -7.18
N SER A 315 -12.85 -32.94 -6.94
CA SER A 315 -13.73 -33.32 -5.84
C SER A 315 -14.40 -34.66 -6.15
N ASP A 316 -14.58 -35.51 -5.13
CA ASP A 316 -15.26 -36.82 -5.27
C ASP A 316 -14.65 -37.69 -6.39
N THR A 317 -13.31 -37.78 -6.39
CA THR A 317 -12.53 -38.42 -7.44
C THR A 317 -11.46 -39.30 -6.82
N ASP A 318 -11.50 -40.59 -7.16
CA ASP A 318 -10.51 -41.59 -6.76
C ASP A 318 -9.29 -41.59 -7.68
N ALA A 319 -8.38 -42.55 -7.52
CA ALA A 319 -7.14 -42.58 -8.28
C ALA A 319 -7.36 -42.83 -9.78
N ASP A 320 -8.29 -43.70 -10.14
CA ASP A 320 -8.57 -44.02 -11.55
C ASP A 320 -9.26 -42.83 -12.22
N GLY A 321 -10.27 -42.25 -11.59
CA GLY A 321 -10.92 -41.04 -12.09
C GLY A 321 -9.97 -39.84 -12.19
N ALA A 322 -9.02 -39.70 -11.25
CA ALA A 322 -8.02 -38.64 -11.30
C ALA A 322 -7.03 -38.84 -12.44
N THR A 323 -6.67 -40.10 -12.73
CA THR A 323 -5.84 -40.46 -13.89
C THR A 323 -6.51 -40.05 -15.19
N GLU A 324 -7.78 -40.44 -15.36
CA GLU A 324 -8.55 -40.15 -16.56
C GLU A 324 -8.75 -38.64 -16.75
N ALA A 325 -9.07 -37.91 -15.66
CA ALA A 325 -9.22 -36.46 -15.72
C ALA A 325 -7.92 -35.75 -16.10
N ALA A 326 -6.79 -36.14 -15.50
CA ALA A 326 -5.49 -35.56 -15.79
C ALA A 326 -5.05 -35.85 -17.24
N GLU A 327 -5.27 -37.08 -17.72
CA GLU A 327 -4.92 -37.45 -19.09
C GLU A 327 -5.81 -36.74 -20.11
N ARG A 328 -7.10 -36.58 -19.81
CA ARG A 328 -8.02 -35.78 -20.63
C ARG A 328 -7.58 -34.31 -20.73
N LEU A 329 -7.16 -33.70 -19.61
CA LEU A 329 -6.59 -32.35 -19.61
C LEU A 329 -5.32 -32.27 -20.47
N ARG A 330 -4.40 -33.23 -20.30
CA ARG A 330 -3.15 -33.30 -21.08
C ARG A 330 -3.41 -33.42 -22.58
N GLN A 331 -4.33 -34.30 -22.98
CA GLN A 331 -4.70 -34.51 -24.37
C GLN A 331 -5.41 -33.31 -24.98
N ALA A 332 -6.32 -32.68 -24.24
CA ALA A 332 -7.02 -31.47 -24.69
C ALA A 332 -6.03 -30.34 -24.98
N VAL A 333 -5.06 -30.13 -24.09
CA VAL A 333 -4.02 -29.10 -24.28
C VAL A 333 -3.10 -29.44 -25.46
N ALA A 334 -2.67 -30.69 -25.59
CA ALA A 334 -1.86 -31.13 -26.74
C ALA A 334 -2.63 -31.01 -28.08
N GLY A 335 -3.96 -31.04 -28.04
CA GLY A 335 -4.85 -30.84 -29.18
C GLY A 335 -5.05 -29.38 -29.58
N LEU A 336 -4.59 -28.41 -28.79
CA LEU A 336 -4.75 -26.99 -29.11
C LEU A 336 -4.01 -26.62 -30.41
N ASN A 337 -4.73 -26.01 -31.33
CA ASN A 337 -4.17 -25.49 -32.58
C ASN A 337 -3.69 -24.04 -32.38
N LEU A 338 -2.62 -23.88 -31.61
CA LEU A 338 -2.02 -22.58 -31.34
C LEU A 338 -1.21 -22.13 -32.55
N ARG A 339 -1.40 -20.88 -32.98
CA ARG A 339 -0.66 -20.26 -34.09
C ARG A 339 -0.04 -18.95 -33.65
N VAL A 340 1.21 -18.74 -34.06
CA VAL A 340 1.91 -17.46 -33.91
C VAL A 340 2.29 -16.99 -35.30
N GLY A 341 1.51 -16.05 -35.84
CA GLY A 341 1.50 -15.78 -37.27
C GLY A 341 1.06 -17.01 -38.07
N GLU A 342 1.90 -17.48 -38.99
CA GLU A 342 1.63 -18.68 -39.80
C GLU A 342 2.16 -19.98 -39.17
N GLU A 343 2.99 -19.91 -38.12
CA GLU A 343 3.62 -21.09 -37.51
C GLU A 343 2.69 -21.73 -36.47
N ARG A 344 2.54 -23.06 -36.52
CA ARG A 344 1.85 -23.84 -35.48
C ARG A 344 2.81 -24.07 -34.30
N VAL A 345 2.38 -23.69 -33.11
CA VAL A 345 3.16 -23.85 -31.87
C VAL A 345 2.63 -25.03 -31.07
N PRO A 346 3.38 -26.15 -30.96
CA PRO A 346 2.97 -27.25 -30.11
C PRO A 346 3.09 -26.83 -28.64
N LEU A 347 2.00 -26.99 -27.89
CA LEU A 347 1.97 -26.77 -26.44
C LEU A 347 1.66 -28.10 -25.76
N THR A 348 2.53 -28.51 -24.85
CA THR A 348 2.30 -29.68 -24.01
C THR A 348 2.41 -29.29 -22.54
N ILE A 349 1.76 -30.10 -21.70
CA ILE A 349 1.80 -29.92 -20.25
C ILE A 349 2.26 -31.21 -19.59
N SER A 350 2.97 -31.05 -18.48
CA SER A 350 3.22 -32.11 -17.52
C SER A 350 2.25 -31.98 -16.37
N VAL A 351 1.74 -33.11 -15.87
CA VAL A 351 0.75 -33.15 -14.80
C VAL A 351 1.22 -34.08 -13.69
N GLY A 352 1.30 -33.57 -12.47
CA GLY A 352 1.49 -34.36 -11.26
C GLY A 352 0.18 -34.49 -10.50
N VAL A 353 -0.19 -35.70 -10.09
CA VAL A 353 -1.46 -35.98 -9.42
C VAL A 353 -1.19 -36.65 -8.08
N ALA A 354 -1.85 -36.17 -7.03
CA ALA A 354 -1.91 -36.83 -5.73
C ALA A 354 -3.37 -37.03 -5.32
N VAL A 355 -3.66 -38.17 -4.71
CA VAL A 355 -5.02 -38.59 -4.37
C VAL A 355 -5.09 -38.81 -2.85
N GLN A 356 -6.13 -38.28 -2.24
CA GLN A 356 -6.50 -38.57 -0.87
C GLN A 356 -7.70 -39.54 -0.89
N PRO A 357 -7.52 -40.79 -0.44
CA PRO A 357 -8.59 -41.77 -0.33
C PRO A 357 -9.71 -41.32 0.64
N ALA A 358 -10.93 -41.80 0.41
CA ALA A 358 -12.10 -41.46 1.22
C ALA A 358 -12.00 -41.95 2.68
N ASP A 359 -11.42 -43.14 2.87
CA ASP A 359 -11.20 -43.80 4.17
C ASP A 359 -10.13 -43.11 5.02
N LEU A 360 -9.26 -42.30 4.39
CA LEU A 360 -8.24 -41.48 5.02
C LEU A 360 -8.55 -39.98 4.91
N ALA A 361 -9.82 -39.65 4.64
CA ALA A 361 -10.28 -38.27 4.62
C ALA A 361 -9.84 -37.55 5.91
N LEU A 362 -9.15 -36.42 5.76
CA LEU A 362 -8.63 -35.54 6.81
C LEU A 362 -7.27 -35.93 7.44
N GLN A 363 -6.66 -37.05 7.07
CA GLN A 363 -5.33 -37.41 7.58
C GLN A 363 -4.21 -36.58 6.95
N LEU A 364 -4.34 -36.23 5.67
CA LEU A 364 -3.42 -35.33 4.97
C LEU A 364 -3.96 -33.90 5.00
N SER A 365 -3.06 -32.94 5.24
CA SER A 365 -3.36 -31.54 4.95
C SER A 365 -3.35 -31.32 3.43
N PHE A 366 -4.17 -30.42 2.93
CA PHE A 366 -4.14 -30.06 1.50
C PHE A 366 -2.77 -29.50 1.06
N SER A 367 -2.01 -28.89 1.96
CA SER A 367 -0.61 -28.51 1.70
C SER A 367 0.28 -29.72 1.46
N ALA A 368 0.11 -30.80 2.23
CA ALA A 368 0.84 -32.04 2.01
C ALA A 368 0.39 -32.75 0.72
N LEU A 369 -0.92 -32.74 0.42
CA LEU A 369 -1.45 -33.27 -0.84
C LEU A 369 -0.89 -32.51 -2.04
N GLN A 370 -0.82 -31.18 -1.96
CA GLN A 370 -0.24 -30.34 -3.00
C GLN A 370 1.25 -30.63 -3.19
N LEU A 371 2.02 -30.75 -2.10
CA LEU A 371 3.44 -31.09 -2.18
C LEU A 371 3.66 -32.44 -2.88
N ARG A 372 2.83 -33.43 -2.58
CA ARG A 372 2.88 -34.75 -3.25
C ARG A 372 2.59 -34.65 -4.75
N ALA A 373 1.65 -33.80 -5.14
CA ALA A 373 1.35 -33.54 -6.55
C ALA A 373 2.50 -32.77 -7.25
N ASP A 374 3.14 -31.82 -6.57
CA ASP A 374 4.34 -31.11 -7.07
C ASP A 374 5.54 -32.06 -7.28
N GLU A 375 5.75 -33.01 -6.37
CA GLU A 375 6.78 -34.05 -6.50
C GLU A 375 6.48 -34.97 -7.69
N ALA A 376 5.23 -35.40 -7.86
CA ALA A 376 4.80 -36.16 -9.02
C ALA A 376 5.00 -35.37 -10.33
N LEU A 377 4.69 -34.08 -10.35
CA LEU A 377 4.92 -33.20 -11.50
C LEU A 377 6.41 -33.10 -11.85
N SER A 378 7.27 -33.02 -10.83
CA SER A 378 8.72 -33.02 -11.01
C SER A 378 9.20 -34.32 -11.66
N SER A 379 8.65 -35.46 -11.25
CA SER A 379 8.91 -36.75 -11.91
C SER A 379 8.37 -36.81 -13.34
N ALA A 380 7.19 -36.23 -13.61
CA ALA A 380 6.66 -36.12 -14.98
C ALA A 380 7.60 -35.35 -15.90
N LYS A 381 8.11 -34.20 -15.42
CA LYS A 381 9.09 -33.37 -16.16
C LYS A 381 10.42 -34.10 -16.36
N ALA A 382 10.95 -34.73 -15.32
CA ALA A 382 12.18 -35.52 -15.41
C ALA A 382 12.07 -36.70 -16.39
N GLY A 383 10.85 -37.24 -16.57
CA GLY A 383 10.56 -38.29 -17.55
C GLY A 383 10.57 -37.85 -19.01
N GLY A 384 10.75 -36.55 -19.31
CA GLY A 384 10.72 -36.01 -20.67
C GLY A 384 9.48 -35.18 -21.00
N GLY A 385 8.68 -34.82 -19.99
CA GLY A 385 7.50 -33.97 -20.13
C GLY A 385 6.30 -34.66 -20.80
N ASN A 386 5.29 -33.85 -21.16
CA ASN A 386 4.07 -34.24 -21.85
C ASN A 386 3.43 -35.54 -21.31
N ARG A 387 3.28 -35.63 -19.98
CA ARG A 387 2.76 -36.84 -19.32
C ARG A 387 2.07 -36.54 -18.00
N VAL A 388 1.28 -37.51 -17.57
CA VAL A 388 0.70 -37.57 -16.23
C VAL A 388 1.55 -38.49 -15.36
N GLN A 389 1.91 -38.03 -14.18
CA GLN A 389 2.52 -38.83 -13.13
C GLN A 389 1.63 -38.82 -11.90
N ILE A 390 1.35 -40.00 -11.36
CA ILE A 390 0.53 -40.16 -10.16
C ILE A 390 1.43 -40.56 -9.00
N ASP A 391 1.24 -39.90 -7.88
CA ASP A 391 1.84 -40.32 -6.63
C ASP A 391 1.04 -41.47 -6.01
N ARG A 392 1.63 -42.67 -6.07
CA ARG A 392 1.05 -43.90 -5.52
C ARG A 392 1.53 -44.23 -4.11
N ARG A 393 2.29 -43.34 -3.45
CA ARG A 393 2.74 -43.60 -2.09
C ARG A 393 1.54 -43.80 -1.16
N PRO A 394 1.56 -44.80 -0.26
CA PRO A 394 0.53 -44.90 0.76
C PRO A 394 0.51 -43.61 1.58
N VAL A 395 -0.66 -43.22 2.07
CA VAL A 395 -0.79 -42.15 3.07
C VAL A 395 -0.23 -42.71 4.38
N SER A 396 1.09 -42.72 4.52
CA SER A 396 1.71 -42.97 5.81
C SER A 396 1.48 -41.75 6.70
N LEU A 397 1.13 -42.00 7.97
CA LEU A 397 0.95 -40.98 9.00
C LEU A 397 2.14 -40.02 9.04
N VAL A 398 2.05 -38.89 8.34
CA VAL A 398 2.92 -37.74 8.60
C VAL A 398 2.33 -37.01 9.80
N LEU A 399 2.49 -37.63 10.98
CA LEU A 399 2.43 -36.93 12.25
C LEU A 399 3.82 -36.38 12.53
N ALA A 400 4.04 -35.10 12.19
CA ALA A 400 5.03 -34.24 12.82
C ALA A 400 4.67 -32.78 12.56
#